data_AF-A0A1H3VEH0-F1
#
_entry.id   AF-A0A1H3VEH0-F1
#
_cell.length_a   1.000
_cell.length_b   1.000
_cell.length_c   1.000
_cell.angle_alpha   90.00
_cell.angle_beta   90.00
_cell.angle_gamma   90.00
#
_symmetry.space_group_name_H-M   'P 1'
#
loop_
_entity.id
_entity.type
_entity.pdbx_description
1 polymer ?
#
loop_
_entity_poly.entity_id
_entity_poly.type
_entity_poly.pdbx_seq_one_letter_code
_entity_poly.pdbx_strand_id
1 'polypeptide(L)'
;MNLSELKAKLEGNNVPKDMYHFGWTTNETICIEYRNGGWEVYSSERGSKILIKRFKRENYACEYFYKAVMNDYRQYQEYILHYKINNLRPLLERPYRDDDLFYRDDMASSHSKEEWERIQAEHNIKFPLDYIDYINAYGLGAVGGFLWIYSPWSNNDSLNLFAARPKALEGCSPFCVECLVSTNSSTDCLVPLGRTDNDDYIFWLKTDNEQEQWHLILCDGHSTKYFEYAMSITEFLAGIIRGTVQCDLLPDEWIGAGHLDFIPYKNDSTR
;
A
#
# COMPACT_ATOMS: atom_id res chain seq x y z
N MET A 1 -27.94 6.73 -11.65
CA MET A 1 -26.84 7.68 -11.78
C MET A 1 -26.82 8.34 -13.15
N ASN A 2 -26.62 9.65 -13.28
CA ASN A 2 -26.35 10.33 -14.58
C ASN A 2 -24.84 10.45 -14.89
N LEU A 3 -24.44 10.98 -16.04
CA LEU A 3 -23.03 11.13 -16.43
C LEU A 3 -22.21 12.00 -15.46
N SER A 4 -22.79 13.10 -14.96
CA SER A 4 -22.11 13.99 -14.01
C SER A 4 -21.86 13.28 -12.67
N GLU A 5 -22.87 12.57 -12.17
CA GLU A 5 -22.75 11.75 -10.96
C GLU A 5 -21.77 10.58 -11.15
N LEU A 6 -21.75 9.96 -12.33
CA LEU A 6 -20.80 8.90 -12.69
C LEU A 6 -19.37 9.42 -12.65
N LYS A 7 -19.11 10.57 -13.29
CA LYS A 7 -17.79 11.19 -13.29
C LYS A 7 -17.32 11.50 -11.87
N ALA A 8 -18.18 12.13 -11.06
CA ALA A 8 -17.88 12.43 -9.68
C ALA A 8 -17.58 11.17 -8.85
N LYS A 9 -18.29 10.06 -9.09
CA LYS A 9 -17.99 8.79 -8.42
C LYS A 9 -16.63 8.22 -8.85
N LEU A 10 -16.32 8.17 -10.14
CA LEU A 10 -15.03 7.64 -10.59
C LEU A 10 -13.85 8.47 -10.07
N GLU A 11 -13.97 9.80 -10.11
CA GLU A 11 -12.98 10.71 -9.54
C GLU A 11 -12.87 10.55 -8.02
N GLY A 12 -14.00 10.40 -7.32
CA GLY A 12 -14.03 10.17 -5.88
C GLY A 12 -13.49 8.80 -5.43
N ASN A 13 -13.37 7.83 -6.35
CA ASN A 13 -12.70 6.54 -6.11
C ASN A 13 -11.27 6.51 -6.71
N ASN A 14 -10.74 7.66 -7.12
CA ASN A 14 -9.43 7.83 -7.75
C ASN A 14 -9.15 6.88 -8.92
N VAL A 15 -10.17 6.48 -9.67
CA VAL A 15 -9.99 5.58 -10.80
C VAL A 15 -9.07 6.26 -11.82
N PRO A 16 -7.97 5.62 -12.26
CA PRO A 16 -7.07 6.19 -13.25
C PRO A 16 -7.80 6.55 -14.55
N LYS A 17 -7.49 7.73 -15.10
CA LYS A 17 -8.21 8.29 -16.26
C LYS A 17 -8.00 7.54 -17.56
N ASP A 18 -6.99 6.67 -17.63
CA ASP A 18 -6.73 5.77 -18.73
C ASP A 18 -7.61 4.51 -18.69
N MET A 19 -8.21 4.16 -17.54
CA MET A 19 -9.10 3.00 -17.41
C MET A 19 -10.52 3.22 -17.95
N TYR A 20 -10.91 4.47 -18.20
CA TYR A 20 -12.22 4.77 -18.75
C TYR A 20 -12.23 5.99 -19.68
N HIS A 21 -13.22 6.06 -20.58
CA HIS A 21 -13.39 7.18 -21.49
C HIS A 21 -14.86 7.55 -21.71
N PHE A 22 -15.13 8.85 -21.85
CA PHE A 22 -16.44 9.38 -22.23
C PHE A 22 -16.43 9.74 -23.72
N GLY A 23 -17.14 8.97 -24.54
CA GLY A 23 -17.10 9.08 -26.00
C GLY A 23 -16.28 7.98 -26.64
N TRP A 24 -15.82 8.23 -27.87
CA TRP A 24 -15.03 7.29 -28.66
C TRP A 24 -13.53 7.59 -28.56
N THR A 25 -12.74 6.53 -28.41
CA THR A 25 -11.28 6.59 -28.41
C THR A 25 -10.67 5.32 -29.03
N THR A 26 -9.41 5.41 -29.43
CA THR A 26 -8.58 4.28 -29.87
C THR A 26 -7.79 3.63 -28.73
N ASN A 27 -7.72 4.27 -27.55
CA ASN A 27 -7.03 3.73 -26.39
C ASN A 27 -7.75 2.51 -25.82
N GLU A 28 -7.00 1.59 -25.24
CA GLU A 28 -7.54 0.37 -24.64
C GLU A 28 -8.23 0.69 -23.31
N THR A 29 -9.55 0.86 -23.36
CA THR A 29 -10.32 1.41 -22.22
C THR A 29 -11.82 1.15 -22.34
N ILE A 30 -12.53 1.20 -21.21
CA ILE A 30 -14.00 1.10 -21.22
C ILE A 30 -14.59 2.46 -21.57
N CYS A 31 -15.52 2.48 -22.53
CA CYS A 31 -16.11 3.68 -23.09
C CYS A 31 -17.63 3.73 -22.85
N ILE A 32 -18.16 4.93 -22.64
CA ILE A 32 -19.61 5.22 -22.68
C ILE A 32 -19.89 6.40 -23.61
N GLU A 33 -20.85 6.26 -24.52
CA GLU A 33 -21.26 7.34 -25.43
C GLU A 33 -22.75 7.31 -25.75
N TYR A 34 -23.30 8.45 -26.17
CA TYR A 34 -24.65 8.54 -26.75
C TYR A 34 -24.56 8.57 -28.27
N ARG A 35 -25.16 7.59 -28.95
CA ARG A 35 -25.13 7.46 -30.41
C ARG A 35 -26.43 6.84 -30.94
N ASN A 36 -26.88 7.33 -32.09
CA ASN A 36 -28.05 6.79 -32.81
C ASN A 36 -29.32 6.67 -31.91
N GLY A 37 -29.55 7.64 -31.04
CA GLY A 37 -30.72 7.68 -30.17
C GLY A 37 -30.65 6.77 -28.92
N GLY A 38 -29.48 6.19 -28.62
CA GLY A 38 -29.28 5.34 -27.43
C GLY A 38 -27.87 5.48 -26.85
N TRP A 39 -27.70 4.92 -25.65
CA TRP A 39 -26.41 4.84 -24.97
C TRP A 39 -25.71 3.52 -25.31
N GLU A 40 -24.42 3.60 -25.60
CA GLU A 40 -23.54 2.45 -25.79
C GLU A 40 -22.47 2.43 -24.69
N VAL A 41 -22.27 1.27 -24.06
CA VAL A 41 -21.10 0.97 -23.24
C VAL A 41 -20.33 -0.15 -23.90
N TYR A 42 -19.02 0.00 -24.08
CA TYR A 42 -18.18 -0.94 -24.83
C TYR A 42 -16.73 -0.85 -24.37
N SER A 43 -15.92 -1.87 -24.65
CA SER A 43 -14.46 -1.75 -24.53
C SER A 43 -13.89 -1.36 -25.89
N SER A 44 -12.97 -0.40 -25.91
CA SER A 44 -12.17 -0.10 -27.10
C SER A 44 -10.91 -0.95 -27.03
N GLU A 45 -10.63 -1.73 -28.08
CA GLU A 45 -9.42 -2.53 -28.21
C GLU A 45 -8.87 -2.34 -29.61
N ARG A 46 -7.62 -1.85 -29.72
CA ARG A 46 -6.94 -1.65 -31.01
C ARG A 46 -7.78 -0.86 -32.03
N GLY A 47 -8.47 0.18 -31.57
CA GLY A 47 -9.34 1.03 -32.39
C GLY A 47 -10.69 0.40 -32.78
N SER A 48 -11.04 -0.76 -32.24
CA SER A 48 -12.32 -1.44 -32.47
C SER A 48 -13.19 -1.44 -31.23
N LYS A 49 -14.51 -1.29 -31.40
CA LYS A 49 -15.47 -1.47 -30.31
C LYS A 49 -15.78 -2.95 -30.13
N ILE A 50 -15.56 -3.48 -28.93
CA ILE A 50 -15.95 -4.83 -28.56
C ILE A 50 -16.93 -4.82 -27.37
N LEU A 51 -17.58 -5.96 -27.12
CA LEU A 51 -18.49 -6.17 -25.98
C LEU A 51 -19.60 -5.10 -25.85
N ILE A 52 -20.08 -4.56 -26.96
CA ILE A 52 -21.03 -3.44 -26.99
C ILE A 52 -22.34 -3.82 -26.31
N LYS A 53 -22.72 -3.06 -25.29
CA LYS A 53 -24.02 -3.09 -24.62
C LYS A 53 -24.78 -1.79 -24.90
N ARG A 54 -26.06 -1.92 -25.24
CA ARG A 54 -26.93 -0.79 -25.62
C ARG A 54 -28.00 -0.56 -24.56
N PHE A 55 -28.23 0.70 -24.23
CA PHE A 55 -29.21 1.12 -23.23
C PHE A 55 -30.05 2.27 -23.79
N LYS A 56 -31.36 2.27 -23.50
CA LYS A 56 -32.26 3.37 -23.90
C LYS A 56 -32.18 4.57 -22.95
N ARG A 57 -31.85 4.34 -21.68
CA ARG A 57 -31.80 5.38 -20.65
C ARG A 57 -30.37 5.52 -20.13
N GLU A 58 -29.96 6.76 -19.95
CA GLU A 58 -28.64 7.14 -19.44
C GLU A 58 -28.35 6.47 -18.11
N ASN A 59 -29.33 6.44 -17.21
CA ASN A 59 -29.13 5.91 -15.87
C ASN A 59 -28.69 4.44 -15.85
N TYR A 60 -29.24 3.61 -16.73
CA TYR A 60 -28.83 2.21 -16.84
C TYR A 60 -27.45 2.06 -17.48
N ALA A 61 -27.12 2.91 -18.46
CA ALA A 61 -25.80 2.91 -19.08
C ALA A 61 -24.71 3.30 -18.08
N CYS A 62 -24.92 4.38 -17.32
CA CYS A 62 -23.97 4.86 -16.32
C CYS A 62 -23.75 3.87 -15.18
N GLU A 63 -24.81 3.22 -14.68
CA GLU A 63 -24.70 2.17 -13.66
C GLU A 63 -23.93 0.95 -14.17
N TYR A 64 -24.19 0.53 -15.42
CA TYR A 64 -23.47 -0.59 -16.04
C TYR A 64 -21.99 -0.25 -16.26
N PHE A 65 -21.71 0.93 -16.83
CA PHE A 65 -20.35 1.42 -17.06
C PHE A 65 -19.55 1.52 -15.77
N TYR A 66 -20.11 2.11 -14.71
CA TYR A 66 -19.45 2.19 -13.41
C TYR A 66 -19.07 0.82 -12.87
N LYS A 67 -19.98 -0.15 -12.91
CA LYS A 67 -19.70 -1.51 -12.43
C LYS A 67 -18.59 -2.18 -13.24
N ALA A 68 -18.57 -1.99 -14.56
CA ALA A 68 -17.51 -2.52 -15.42
C ALA A 68 -16.15 -1.89 -15.08
N VAL A 69 -16.08 -0.56 -15.03
CA VAL A 69 -14.85 0.17 -14.70
C VAL A 69 -14.33 -0.18 -13.31
N MET A 70 -15.20 -0.23 -12.29
CA MET A 70 -14.79 -0.57 -10.93
C MET A 70 -14.34 -2.03 -10.78
N ASN A 71 -14.89 -2.94 -11.59
CA ASN A 71 -14.45 -4.33 -11.60
C ASN A 71 -13.04 -4.46 -12.18
N ASP A 72 -12.76 -3.77 -13.29
CA ASP A 72 -11.43 -3.75 -13.89
C ASP A 72 -10.44 -3.01 -13.00
N TYR A 73 -10.86 -1.91 -12.37
CA TYR A 73 -10.03 -1.17 -11.41
C TYR A 73 -9.65 -2.03 -10.20
N ARG A 74 -10.60 -2.79 -9.64
CA ARG A 74 -10.30 -3.74 -8.56
C ARG A 74 -9.27 -4.78 -8.99
N GLN A 75 -9.42 -5.37 -10.17
CA GLN A 75 -8.46 -6.35 -10.68
C GLN A 75 -7.09 -5.73 -10.95
N TYR A 76 -7.06 -4.48 -11.43
CA TYR A 76 -5.83 -3.72 -11.63
C TYR A 76 -5.13 -3.44 -10.29
N GLN A 77 -5.86 -3.06 -9.25
CA GLN A 77 -5.32 -2.90 -7.90
C GLN A 77 -4.75 -4.24 -7.39
N GLU A 78 -5.52 -5.34 -7.47
CA GLU A 78 -5.03 -6.68 -7.10
C GLU A 78 -3.76 -7.09 -7.86
N TYR A 79 -3.68 -6.78 -9.16
CA TYR A 79 -2.49 -7.01 -9.97
C TYR A 79 -1.28 -6.18 -9.50
N ILE A 80 -1.46 -4.87 -9.27
CA ILE A 80 -0.38 -4.00 -8.76
C ILE A 80 0.12 -4.51 -7.42
N LEU A 81 -0.78 -4.89 -6.52
CA LEU A 81 -0.42 -5.38 -5.19
C LEU A 81 0.42 -6.64 -5.29
N HIS A 82 -0.04 -7.62 -6.08
CA HIS A 82 0.71 -8.83 -6.36
C HIS A 82 2.08 -8.51 -7.00
N TYR A 83 2.13 -7.53 -7.91
CA TYR A 83 3.38 -7.07 -8.51
C TYR A 83 4.33 -6.47 -7.48
N LYS A 84 3.87 -5.59 -6.59
CA LYS A 84 4.70 -4.94 -5.57
C LYS A 84 5.32 -5.97 -4.61
N ILE A 85 4.51 -6.88 -4.06
CA ILE A 85 5.02 -7.89 -3.12
C ILE A 85 5.98 -8.87 -3.82
N ASN A 86 5.66 -9.32 -5.05
CA ASN A 86 6.53 -10.23 -5.80
C ASN A 86 7.82 -9.56 -6.29
N ASN A 87 7.85 -8.23 -6.41
CA ASN A 87 9.10 -7.51 -6.68
C ASN A 87 10.02 -7.46 -5.48
N LEU A 88 9.45 -7.47 -4.26
CA LEU A 88 10.19 -7.45 -3.02
C LEU A 88 10.68 -8.84 -2.60
N ARG A 89 9.83 -9.89 -2.74
CA ARG A 89 10.15 -11.28 -2.37
C ARG A 89 11.54 -11.77 -2.74
N PRO A 90 11.98 -11.72 -4.01
CA PRO A 90 13.32 -12.21 -4.37
C PRO A 90 14.46 -11.39 -3.75
N LEU A 91 14.17 -10.18 -3.24
CA LEU A 91 15.15 -9.30 -2.60
C LEU A 91 15.23 -9.51 -1.08
N LEU A 92 14.21 -10.13 -0.46
CA LEU A 92 14.15 -10.39 0.99
C LEU A 92 14.15 -11.87 1.38
N GLU A 93 13.78 -12.75 0.46
CA GLU A 93 13.86 -14.21 0.63
C GLU A 93 15.22 -14.70 0.14
N ARG A 94 16.02 -15.35 1.00
CA ARG A 94 17.30 -15.93 0.58
C ARG A 94 17.05 -16.91 -0.59
N PRO A 95 17.92 -16.94 -1.62
CA PRO A 95 17.86 -18.02 -2.60
C PRO A 95 18.02 -19.35 -1.85
N TYR A 96 17.04 -20.24 -2.06
CA TYR A 96 16.97 -21.58 -1.48
C TYR A 96 18.36 -22.24 -1.46
N ARG A 97 18.88 -22.54 -0.27
CA ARG A 97 20.02 -23.43 -0.13
C ARG A 97 19.51 -24.82 0.21
N ASP A 98 20.10 -25.86 -0.37
CA ASP A 98 19.65 -27.25 -0.20
C ASP A 98 19.67 -27.74 1.27
N ASP A 99 20.31 -26.99 2.18
CA ASP A 99 20.32 -27.20 3.63
C ASP A 99 19.20 -26.47 4.40
N ASP A 100 18.45 -25.56 3.78
CA ASP A 100 17.40 -24.73 4.39
C ASP A 100 16.01 -25.40 4.39
N LEU A 101 15.92 -26.68 4.76
CA LEU A 101 14.66 -27.46 4.78
C LEU A 101 13.58 -26.91 5.75
N PHE A 102 13.87 -25.86 6.53
CA PHE A 102 12.99 -25.32 7.58
C PHE A 102 12.60 -23.84 7.42
N TYR A 103 13.09 -23.12 6.41
CA TYR A 103 12.93 -21.65 6.29
C TYR A 103 11.49 -21.17 5.97
N ARG A 104 10.56 -22.08 5.68
CA ARG A 104 9.14 -21.70 5.47
C ARG A 104 8.27 -21.92 6.70
N ASP A 105 8.70 -22.75 7.65
CA ASP A 105 7.93 -23.04 8.86
C ASP A 105 8.06 -21.94 9.93
N ASP A 106 9.01 -21.00 9.77
CA ASP A 106 9.24 -19.87 10.66
C ASP A 106 8.72 -18.52 10.13
N MET A 107 8.16 -18.48 8.92
CA MET A 107 7.35 -17.35 8.46
C MET A 107 5.97 -17.37 9.12
N ALA A 108 5.45 -16.19 9.49
CA ALA A 108 4.17 -16.10 10.19
C ALA A 108 3.03 -16.64 9.31
N SER A 109 2.04 -17.28 9.94
CA SER A 109 0.80 -17.65 9.26
C SER A 109 0.07 -16.39 8.82
N SER A 110 -0.25 -16.29 7.53
CA SER A 110 -1.05 -15.19 6.97
C SER A 110 -2.38 -15.02 7.71
N HIS A 111 -2.84 -13.78 7.87
CA HIS A 111 -4.13 -13.50 8.49
C HIS A 111 -5.27 -13.56 7.48
N SER A 112 -6.45 -14.01 7.92
CA SER A 112 -7.63 -14.08 7.06
C SER A 112 -8.15 -12.68 6.70
N LYS A 113 -8.93 -12.58 5.62
CA LYS A 113 -9.57 -11.33 5.22
C LYS A 113 -10.45 -10.76 6.35
N GLU A 114 -11.19 -11.62 7.04
CA GLU A 114 -12.07 -11.25 8.14
C GLU A 114 -11.28 -10.73 9.36
N GLU A 115 -10.08 -11.24 9.60
CA GLU A 115 -9.20 -10.72 10.66
C GLU A 115 -8.70 -9.31 10.33
N TRP A 116 -8.29 -9.08 9.08
CA TRP A 116 -7.91 -7.76 8.58
C TRP A 116 -9.08 -6.77 8.60
N GLU A 117 -10.28 -7.18 8.20
CA GLU A 117 -11.47 -6.34 8.25
C GLU A 117 -11.83 -5.96 9.69
N ARG A 118 -11.75 -6.92 10.63
CA ARG A 118 -12.04 -6.69 12.05
C ARG A 118 -11.08 -5.68 12.67
N ILE A 119 -9.77 -5.84 12.48
CA ILE A 119 -8.77 -4.96 13.12
C ILE A 119 -8.79 -3.55 12.55
N GLN A 120 -9.06 -3.42 11.24
CA GLN A 120 -9.26 -2.13 10.59
C GLN A 120 -10.50 -1.40 11.14
N ALA A 121 -11.61 -2.11 11.33
CA ALA A 121 -12.82 -1.56 11.92
C ALA A 121 -12.62 -1.16 13.39
N GLU A 122 -11.95 -2.00 14.19
CA GLU A 122 -11.66 -1.76 15.61
C GLU A 122 -10.85 -0.49 15.83
N HIS A 123 -9.83 -0.26 15.00
CA HIS A 123 -8.93 0.89 15.12
C HIS A 123 -9.28 2.05 14.18
N ASN A 124 -10.43 1.98 13.50
CA ASN A 124 -10.88 2.97 12.50
C ASN A 124 -9.75 3.37 11.53
N ILE A 125 -9.06 2.36 10.99
CA ILE A 125 -7.92 2.52 10.10
C ILE A 125 -8.13 1.67 8.85
N LYS A 126 -7.67 2.17 7.70
CA LYS A 126 -7.61 1.44 6.45
C LYS A 126 -6.14 1.29 6.06
N PHE A 127 -5.55 0.11 6.23
CA PHE A 127 -4.11 -0.10 6.01
C PHE A 127 -3.75 -0.15 4.53
N PRO A 128 -2.63 0.43 4.07
CA PRO A 128 -2.16 0.23 2.71
C PRO A 128 -2.13 -1.26 2.36
N LEU A 129 -2.68 -1.61 1.19
CA LEU A 129 -2.84 -3.02 0.82
C LEU A 129 -1.48 -3.73 0.65
N ASP A 130 -0.43 -3.00 0.26
CA ASP A 130 0.92 -3.58 0.15
C ASP A 130 1.52 -3.95 1.52
N TYR A 131 1.12 -3.26 2.58
CA TYR A 131 1.49 -3.62 3.94
C TYR A 131 0.73 -4.87 4.42
N ILE A 132 -0.55 -4.99 4.08
CA ILE A 132 -1.32 -6.22 4.34
C ILE A 132 -0.62 -7.41 3.69
N ASP A 133 -0.21 -7.28 2.43
CA ASP A 133 0.53 -8.30 1.71
C ASP A 133 1.92 -8.56 2.28
N TYR A 134 2.63 -7.51 2.71
CA TYR A 134 3.90 -7.64 3.40
C TYR A 134 3.76 -8.48 4.68
N ILE A 135 2.81 -8.15 5.55
CA ILE A 135 2.57 -8.89 6.81
C ILE A 135 2.07 -10.31 6.53
N ASN A 136 1.23 -10.52 5.51
CA ASN A 136 0.79 -11.86 5.13
C ASN A 136 1.93 -12.71 4.53
N ALA A 137 2.94 -12.10 3.92
CA ALA A 137 4.08 -12.78 3.33
C ALA A 137 5.19 -13.09 4.35
N TYR A 138 5.54 -12.11 5.18
CA TYR A 138 6.71 -12.19 6.08
C TYR A 138 6.34 -12.23 7.56
N GLY A 139 5.22 -11.63 7.94
CA GLY A 139 4.84 -11.42 9.33
C GLY A 139 5.59 -10.28 10.00
N LEU A 140 5.63 -10.32 11.33
CA LEU A 140 6.43 -9.44 12.16
C LEU A 140 7.91 -9.85 12.10
N GLY A 141 8.81 -8.90 11.87
CA GLY A 141 10.25 -9.17 11.88
C GLY A 141 11.09 -7.97 11.46
N ALA A 142 12.39 -8.22 11.30
CA ALA A 142 13.40 -7.22 10.95
C ALA A 142 13.94 -7.45 9.53
N VAL A 143 13.85 -6.42 8.69
CA VAL A 143 14.54 -6.36 7.39
C VAL A 143 16.01 -6.07 7.65
N GLY A 144 16.90 -6.84 7.02
CA GLY A 144 18.35 -6.78 7.19
C GLY A 144 18.81 -6.89 8.65
N GLY A 145 17.97 -7.45 9.52
CA GLY A 145 18.21 -7.49 10.97
C GLY A 145 18.29 -6.12 11.65
N PHE A 146 17.74 -5.06 11.05
CA PHE A 146 17.87 -3.69 11.54
C PHE A 146 16.55 -2.91 11.56
N LEU A 147 15.76 -2.97 10.47
CA LEU A 147 14.48 -2.26 10.37
C LEU A 147 13.32 -3.19 10.74
N TRP A 148 12.71 -2.95 11.90
CA TRP A 148 11.56 -3.69 12.38
C TRP A 148 10.26 -3.10 11.85
N ILE A 149 9.50 -3.89 11.09
CA ILE A 149 8.17 -3.52 10.63
C ILE A 149 7.15 -4.06 11.61
N TYR A 150 6.35 -3.18 12.21
CA TYR A 150 5.36 -3.54 13.22
C TYR A 150 4.23 -4.37 12.65
N SER A 151 3.60 -5.15 13.53
CA SER A 151 2.40 -5.92 13.23
C SER A 151 1.32 -5.56 14.25
N PRO A 152 0.05 -5.42 13.86
CA PRO A 152 -1.01 -5.09 14.80
C PRO A 152 -1.38 -6.27 15.72
N TRP A 153 -0.91 -7.48 15.41
CA TRP A 153 -1.09 -8.69 16.24
C TRP A 153 0.08 -9.01 17.16
N SER A 154 1.10 -8.16 17.22
CA SER A 154 2.22 -8.38 18.14
C SER A 154 1.74 -8.29 19.59
N ASN A 155 2.10 -9.28 20.42
CA ASN A 155 1.91 -9.20 21.88
C ASN A 155 3.03 -8.41 22.57
N ASN A 156 4.06 -7.99 21.83
CA ASN A 156 5.10 -7.12 22.34
C ASN A 156 4.74 -5.67 22.00
N ASP A 157 4.43 -4.88 23.03
CA ASP A 157 4.00 -3.48 22.88
C ASP A 157 4.99 -2.62 22.08
N SER A 158 6.30 -2.92 22.15
CA SER A 158 7.33 -2.19 21.40
C SER A 158 7.38 -2.54 19.90
N LEU A 159 6.65 -3.58 19.48
CA LEU A 159 6.54 -4.05 18.10
C LEU A 159 5.07 -4.12 17.63
N ASN A 160 4.13 -3.75 18.50
CA ASN A 160 2.71 -3.66 18.17
C ASN A 160 2.43 -2.28 17.56
N LEU A 161 1.83 -2.28 16.38
CA LEU A 161 1.56 -1.06 15.61
C LEU A 161 0.79 0.00 16.41
N PHE A 162 -0.19 -0.42 17.22
CA PHE A 162 -1.02 0.51 17.99
C PHE A 162 -0.37 0.87 19.33
N ALA A 163 0.17 -0.12 20.05
CA ALA A 163 0.75 0.12 21.37
C ALA A 163 2.07 0.91 21.31
N ALA A 164 2.86 0.78 20.23
CA ALA A 164 4.12 1.50 20.06
C ALA A 164 3.94 3.00 19.76
N ARG A 165 2.71 3.44 19.45
CA ARG A 165 2.41 4.81 18.99
C ARG A 165 2.92 5.91 19.93
N PRO A 166 2.68 5.89 21.25
CA PRO A 166 3.14 6.96 22.14
C PRO A 166 4.66 7.12 22.08
N LYS A 167 5.40 6.00 22.20
CA LYS A 167 6.87 6.00 22.15
C LYS A 167 7.40 6.45 20.79
N ALA A 168 6.78 6.01 19.70
CA ALA A 168 7.19 6.43 18.37
C ALA A 168 7.01 7.95 18.15
N LEU A 169 5.87 8.50 18.56
CA LEU A 169 5.63 9.94 18.45
C LEU A 169 6.56 10.77 19.34
N GLU A 170 6.91 10.28 20.53
CA GLU A 170 7.93 10.90 21.41
C GLU A 170 9.34 10.84 20.81
N GLY A 171 9.63 9.80 20.02
CA GLY A 171 10.91 9.60 19.36
C GLY A 171 11.16 10.53 18.17
N CYS A 172 10.12 11.17 17.61
CA CYS A 172 10.28 12.19 16.58
C CYS A 172 10.28 13.58 17.22
N SER A 173 11.12 14.50 16.74
CA SER A 173 11.16 15.87 17.26
C SER A 173 9.77 16.52 17.20
N PRO A 174 9.31 17.20 18.28
CA PRO A 174 8.02 17.88 18.28
C PRO A 174 7.85 18.86 17.11
N PHE A 175 8.93 19.50 16.67
CA PHE A 175 8.93 20.38 15.51
C PHE A 175 8.60 19.63 14.21
N CYS A 176 9.18 18.44 13.99
CA CYS A 176 8.88 17.62 12.82
C CYS A 176 7.42 17.17 12.80
N VAL A 177 6.93 16.70 13.95
CA VAL A 177 5.53 16.30 14.12
C VAL A 177 4.61 17.48 13.84
N GLU A 178 4.91 18.66 14.40
CA GLU A 178 4.12 19.87 14.17
C GLU A 178 4.13 20.29 12.69
N CYS A 179 5.27 20.21 12.00
CA CYS A 179 5.34 20.46 10.56
C CYS A 179 4.44 19.50 9.77
N LEU A 180 4.54 18.19 10.02
CA LEU A 180 3.76 17.15 9.32
C LEU A 180 2.26 17.20 9.64
N VAL A 181 1.91 17.63 10.86
CA VAL A 181 0.52 17.75 11.33
C VAL A 181 -0.10 19.07 10.89
N SER A 182 0.66 20.16 10.86
CA SER A 182 0.15 21.47 10.42
C SER A 182 -0.37 21.45 8.98
N THR A 183 0.20 20.59 8.14
CA THR A 183 -0.26 20.35 6.77
C THR A 183 -1.48 19.42 6.69
N ASN A 184 -1.68 18.53 7.68
CA ASN A 184 -2.70 17.47 7.65
C ASN A 184 -3.79 17.61 8.74
N SER A 185 -3.78 18.72 9.48
CA SER A 185 -4.78 19.13 10.48
C SER A 185 -5.01 18.20 11.69
N SER A 186 -4.33 17.05 11.81
CA SER A 186 -4.47 16.13 12.96
C SER A 186 -3.22 15.29 13.22
N THR A 187 -2.86 15.09 14.48
CA THR A 187 -1.81 14.13 14.90
C THR A 187 -2.15 12.67 14.56
N ASP A 188 -3.42 12.37 14.28
CA ASP A 188 -3.84 11.05 13.81
C ASP A 188 -3.38 10.72 12.39
N CYS A 189 -2.82 11.72 11.68
CA CYS A 189 -2.25 11.52 10.36
C CYS A 189 -0.97 10.68 10.40
N LEU A 190 -0.19 10.71 11.48
CA LEU A 190 1.01 9.88 11.60
C LEU A 190 0.65 8.54 12.23
N VAL A 191 0.91 7.45 11.54
CA VAL A 191 0.74 6.08 12.04
C VAL A 191 2.09 5.38 12.05
N PRO A 192 2.58 4.89 13.21
CA PRO A 192 3.84 4.19 13.26
C PRO A 192 3.78 2.92 12.41
N LEU A 193 4.82 2.69 11.62
CA LEU A 193 5.01 1.50 10.80
C LEU A 193 6.15 0.64 11.32
N GLY A 194 7.13 1.23 11.98
CA GLY A 194 8.31 0.48 12.39
C GLY A 194 9.36 1.34 13.07
N ARG A 195 10.49 0.71 13.37
CA ARG A 195 11.68 1.39 13.90
C ARG A 195 12.97 0.69 13.50
N THR A 196 14.06 1.44 13.51
CA THR A 196 15.41 0.88 13.45
C THR A 196 15.92 0.52 14.85
N ASP A 197 17.01 -0.23 14.91
CA ASP A 197 17.70 -0.51 16.18
C ASP A 197 18.38 0.74 16.78
N ASN A 198 18.51 1.82 16.00
CA ASN A 198 19.00 3.12 16.45
C ASN A 198 17.88 4.04 16.94
N ASP A 199 16.68 3.50 17.18
CA ASP A 199 15.49 4.26 17.59
C ASP A 199 15.09 5.36 16.58
N ASP A 200 15.37 5.17 15.28
CA ASP A 200 14.72 5.92 14.21
C ASP A 200 13.36 5.31 13.92
N TYR A 201 12.37 6.14 13.57
CA TYR A 201 11.00 5.69 13.40
C TYR A 201 10.51 5.89 11.98
N ILE A 202 9.86 4.87 11.45
CA ILE A 202 9.13 4.96 10.18
C ILE A 202 7.63 5.05 10.46
N PHE A 203 6.98 5.99 9.79
CA PHE A 203 5.55 6.24 9.88
C PHE A 203 4.92 6.23 8.49
N TRP A 204 3.63 5.94 8.43
CA TRP A 204 2.78 6.47 7.38
C TRP A 204 2.30 7.87 7.74
N LEU A 205 2.30 8.74 6.75
CA LEU A 205 1.52 9.96 6.75
C LEU A 205 0.21 9.70 6.00
N LYS A 206 -0.89 9.58 6.76
CA LYS A 206 -2.25 9.55 6.22
C LYS A 206 -2.57 10.90 5.61
N THR A 207 -2.81 10.91 4.32
CA THR A 207 -3.45 12.01 3.62
C THR A 207 -4.96 11.78 3.59
N ASP A 208 -5.76 12.81 3.36
CA ASP A 208 -7.22 12.67 3.15
C ASP A 208 -7.59 11.84 1.90
N ASN A 209 -6.61 11.55 1.03
CA ASN A 209 -6.73 10.60 -0.07
C ASN A 209 -6.75 9.14 0.42
N GLU A 210 -7.21 8.24 -0.45
CA GLU A 210 -7.45 6.83 -0.14
C GLU A 210 -6.22 6.06 0.43
N GLN A 211 -6.54 4.90 1.00
CA GLN A 211 -5.68 3.90 1.67
C GLN A 211 -4.32 3.59 0.99
N GLU A 212 -4.15 3.88 -0.30
CA GLU A 212 -2.97 3.51 -1.10
C GLU A 212 -2.00 4.67 -1.38
N GLN A 213 -2.28 5.89 -0.93
CA GLN A 213 -1.43 7.06 -1.18
C GLN A 213 -0.66 7.55 0.04
N TRP A 214 -0.61 6.76 1.12
CA TRP A 214 0.11 7.19 2.32
C TRP A 214 1.61 7.22 2.06
N HIS A 215 2.22 8.37 2.34
CA HIS A 215 3.66 8.54 2.21
C HIS A 215 4.37 7.93 3.41
N LEU A 216 5.61 7.48 3.21
CA LEU A 216 6.47 7.08 4.30
C LEU A 216 7.23 8.30 4.83
N ILE A 217 7.24 8.43 6.15
CA ILE A 217 8.07 9.39 6.86
C ILE A 217 9.07 8.63 7.70
N LEU A 218 10.36 8.90 7.54
CA LEU A 218 11.39 8.37 8.42
C LEU A 218 11.93 9.53 9.27
N CYS A 219 11.73 9.45 10.59
CA CYS A 219 12.26 10.40 11.56
C CYS A 219 13.56 9.87 12.16
N ASP A 220 14.58 10.72 12.20
CA ASP A 220 15.80 10.49 12.97
C ASP A 220 15.47 10.59 14.47
N GLY A 221 15.75 9.53 15.23
CA GLY A 221 15.46 9.45 16.67
C GLY A 221 16.29 10.39 17.54
N HIS A 222 17.33 11.00 16.97
CA HIS A 222 18.31 11.81 17.67
C HIS A 222 18.43 13.23 17.12
N SER A 223 17.63 13.61 16.12
CA SER A 223 17.66 14.95 15.54
C SER A 223 16.27 15.48 15.13
N THR A 224 16.26 16.67 14.52
CA THR A 224 15.05 17.29 13.95
C THR A 224 14.91 16.98 12.46
N LYS A 225 15.58 15.94 11.96
CA LYS A 225 15.52 15.57 10.54
C LYS A 225 14.45 14.52 10.32
N TYR A 226 13.76 14.64 9.20
CA TYR A 226 12.88 13.61 8.68
C TYR A 226 13.00 13.57 7.16
N PHE A 227 12.63 12.43 6.59
CA PHE A 227 12.64 12.17 5.17
C PHE A 227 11.27 11.68 4.73
N GLU A 228 10.78 12.18 3.60
CA GLU A 228 9.47 11.82 3.05
C GLU A 228 9.63 11.07 1.72
N TYR A 229 8.91 9.96 1.59
CA TYR A 229 8.91 9.12 0.40
C TYR A 229 7.46 8.86 -0.03
N ALA A 230 7.09 9.39 -1.20
CA ALA A 230 5.77 9.19 -1.81
C ALA A 230 5.70 7.83 -2.55
N MET A 231 5.86 6.75 -1.81
CA MET A 231 5.78 5.37 -2.30
C MET A 231 5.40 4.43 -1.16
N SER A 232 5.03 3.19 -1.49
CA SER A 232 4.63 2.21 -0.50
C SER A 232 5.84 1.54 0.19
N ILE A 233 5.64 0.83 1.31
CA ILE A 233 6.76 0.19 2.05
C ILE A 233 7.46 -0.86 1.20
N THR A 234 6.71 -1.62 0.41
CA THR A 234 7.28 -2.64 -0.47
C THR A 234 8.12 -2.03 -1.59
N GLU A 235 7.68 -0.92 -2.18
CA GLU A 235 8.42 -0.17 -3.19
C GLU A 235 9.68 0.48 -2.60
N PHE A 236 9.57 1.07 -1.41
CA PHE A 236 10.70 1.67 -0.71
C PHE A 236 11.79 0.64 -0.42
N LEU A 237 11.44 -0.50 0.19
CA LEU A 237 12.41 -1.56 0.48
C LEU A 237 13.04 -2.12 -0.80
N ALA A 238 12.22 -2.43 -1.82
CA ALA A 238 12.75 -2.91 -3.09
C ALA A 238 13.66 -1.88 -3.78
N GLY A 239 13.31 -0.60 -3.68
CA GLY A 239 14.07 0.52 -4.23
C GLY A 239 15.41 0.72 -3.54
N ILE A 240 15.48 0.60 -2.22
CA ILE A 240 16.74 0.64 -1.45
C ILE A 240 17.63 -0.54 -1.89
N ILE A 241 17.11 -1.77 -1.87
CA ILE A 241 17.90 -2.98 -2.19
C ILE A 241 18.42 -2.97 -3.63
N ARG A 242 17.68 -2.35 -4.56
CA ARG A 242 18.09 -2.14 -5.95
C ARG A 242 18.97 -0.91 -6.18
N GLY A 243 19.10 -0.03 -5.18
CA GLY A 243 19.85 1.21 -5.25
C GLY A 243 19.16 2.35 -5.99
N THR A 244 17.86 2.24 -6.29
CA THR A 244 17.07 3.29 -6.94
C THR A 244 16.50 4.30 -5.95
N VAL A 245 16.54 4.00 -4.65
CA VAL A 245 16.15 4.89 -3.55
C VAL A 245 17.36 5.06 -2.62
N GLN A 246 17.50 6.23 -2.02
CA GLN A 246 18.52 6.54 -1.03
C GLN A 246 17.84 6.90 0.30
N CYS A 247 18.42 6.49 1.42
CA CYS A 247 17.94 6.85 2.74
C CYS A 247 19.07 6.89 3.76
N ASP A 248 19.38 8.09 4.27
CA ASP A 248 20.50 8.34 5.17
C ASP A 248 20.31 7.72 6.58
N LEU A 249 19.10 7.25 6.89
CA LEU A 249 18.78 6.60 8.18
C LEU A 249 18.87 5.07 8.13
N LEU A 250 19.14 4.50 6.94
CA LEU A 250 19.35 3.07 6.77
C LEU A 250 20.83 2.79 6.46
N PRO A 251 21.33 1.57 6.70
CA PRO A 251 22.72 1.24 6.43
C PRO A 251 23.07 1.44 4.95
N ASP A 252 24.17 2.13 4.68
CA ASP A 252 24.65 2.40 3.31
C ASP A 252 24.83 1.10 2.51
N GLU A 253 25.22 0.00 3.17
CA GLU A 253 25.38 -1.31 2.53
C GLU A 253 24.09 -1.90 1.95
N TRP A 254 22.90 -1.41 2.34
CA TRP A 254 21.64 -1.88 1.77
C TRP A 254 21.44 -1.38 0.34
N ILE A 255 22.06 -0.25 0.01
CA ILE A 255 21.84 0.45 -1.25
C ILE A 255 22.49 -0.36 -2.39
N GLY A 256 21.64 -0.99 -3.21
CA GLY A 256 22.13 -1.85 -4.29
C GLY A 256 22.71 -3.18 -3.82
N ALA A 257 22.40 -3.62 -2.60
CA ALA A 257 22.83 -4.90 -2.04
C ALA A 257 22.41 -6.11 -2.90
N GLY A 258 21.35 -5.95 -3.71
CA GLY A 258 20.74 -7.02 -4.50
C GLY A 258 19.85 -7.94 -3.67
N HIS A 259 20.18 -8.16 -2.40
CA HIS A 259 19.41 -8.99 -1.46
C HIS A 259 19.68 -8.57 0.00
N LEU A 260 18.67 -8.72 0.87
CA LEU A 260 18.78 -8.57 2.33
C LEU A 260 18.08 -9.74 3.04
N ASP A 261 18.57 -10.10 4.22
CA ASP A 261 17.92 -11.13 5.05
C ASP A 261 16.68 -10.56 5.76
N PHE A 262 15.57 -11.30 5.78
CA PHE A 262 14.47 -11.06 6.71
C PHE A 262 14.58 -11.97 7.94
N ILE A 263 14.52 -11.38 9.13
CA ILE A 263 14.59 -12.10 10.41
C ILE A 263 13.20 -12.07 11.07
N PRO A 264 12.45 -13.18 11.07
CA PRO A 264 11.14 -13.23 11.70
C PRO A 264 11.24 -13.06 13.22
N TYR A 265 10.29 -12.33 13.80
CA TYR A 265 10.18 -12.21 15.25
C TYR A 265 9.68 -13.52 15.85
N LYS A 266 10.49 -14.12 16.72
CA LYS A 266 10.11 -15.30 17.50
C LYS A 266 9.63 -14.82 18.87
N ASN A 267 8.37 -15.09 19.18
CA ASN A 267 7.84 -14.78 20.49
C ASN A 267 8.47 -15.73 21.51
N ASP A 268 9.23 -15.21 22.48
CA ASP A 268 9.86 -15.98 23.56
C ASP A 268 8.84 -16.51 24.60
N SER A 269 7.69 -17.01 24.12
CA SER A 269 6.66 -17.63 24.96
C SER A 269 6.87 -19.14 25.18
N THR A 270 8.01 -19.69 24.73
CA THR A 270 8.46 -21.05 25.11
C THR A 270 9.74 -20.98 25.94
N ARG A 271 9.56 -20.68 27.23
CA ARG A 271 10.41 -21.21 28.30
C ARG A 271 9.53 -21.73 29.43
#